data_AF-A0A933FJ74-F1
#
_entry.id   AF-A0A933FJ74-F1
#
_cell.length_a   1.000
_cell.length_b   1.000
_cell.length_c   1.000
_cell.angle_alpha   90.00
_cell.angle_beta   90.00
_cell.angle_gamma   90.00
#
_symmetry.space_group_name_H-M   'P 1'
#
loop_
_entity.id
_entity.type
_entity.pdbx_description
1 polymer ?
#
loop_
_entity_poly.entity_id
_entity_poly.type
_entity_poly.pdbx_seq_one_letter_code
_entity_poly.pdbx_strand_id
1 'polypeptide(L)'
;VRTDPTRVEAYNHLASALTLSGDLAGANRVLDQRAVYAPETPGTLFLRARNYDQLRQCGLAIDYYERFLALNRDSRSDQYFQATGRLRLLRNVCRERRR
;
A
#
# COMPACT_ATOMS: atom_id res chain seq x y z
N VAL A 1 -1.06 -3.13 -30.96
CA VAL A 1 -1.62 -4.01 -29.90
C VAL A 1 -2.59 -3.18 -29.06
N ARG A 2 -3.88 -3.51 -29.10
CA ARG A 2 -4.90 -2.84 -28.27
C ARG A 2 -4.85 -3.49 -26.89
N THR A 3 -4.29 -2.81 -25.91
CA THR A 3 -4.23 -3.32 -24.54
C THR A 3 -5.62 -3.30 -23.94
N ASP A 4 -6.06 -4.44 -23.42
CA ASP A 4 -7.32 -4.54 -22.69
C ASP A 4 -7.26 -3.67 -21.42
N PRO A 5 -8.06 -2.59 -21.34
CA PRO A 5 -8.06 -1.67 -20.19
C PRO A 5 -8.57 -2.31 -18.90
N THR A 6 -9.14 -3.53 -18.96
CA THR A 6 -9.62 -4.26 -17.78
C THR A 6 -8.57 -5.18 -17.17
N ARG A 7 -7.35 -5.23 -17.73
CA ARG A 7 -6.32 -6.14 -17.23
C ARG A 7 -5.73 -5.63 -15.90
N VAL A 8 -6.36 -6.03 -14.80
CA VAL A 8 -5.99 -5.72 -13.40
C VAL A 8 -4.49 -5.94 -13.13
N GLU A 9 -3.89 -6.96 -13.75
CA GLU A 9 -2.46 -7.25 -13.64
C GLU A 9 -1.58 -6.11 -14.17
N ALA A 10 -1.98 -5.46 -15.26
CA ALA A 10 -1.21 -4.35 -15.83
C ALA A 10 -1.13 -3.17 -14.84
N TYR A 11 -2.22 -2.89 -14.13
CA TYR A 11 -2.22 -1.90 -13.05
C TYR A 11 -1.31 -2.31 -11.89
N ASN A 12 -1.28 -3.59 -11.50
CA ASN A 12 -0.38 -4.07 -10.45
C ASN A 12 1.09 -3.84 -10.81
N HIS A 13 1.47 -4.21 -12.03
CA HIS A 13 2.83 -4.05 -12.52
C HIS A 13 3.23 -2.59 -12.63
N LEU A 14 2.34 -1.74 -13.17
CA LEU A 14 2.58 -0.31 -13.27
C LEU A 14 2.71 0.34 -11.89
N ALA A 15 1.83 0.03 -10.94
CA ALA A 15 1.90 0.54 -9.58
C ALA A 15 3.23 0.13 -8.90
N SER A 16 3.65 -1.12 -9.09
CA SER A 16 4.91 -1.63 -8.55
C SER A 16 6.12 -0.92 -9.17
N ALA A 17 6.12 -0.73 -10.49
CA ALA A 17 7.18 -0.01 -11.20
C ALA A 17 7.27 1.46 -10.74
N LEU A 18 6.14 2.14 -10.59
CA LEU A 18 6.09 3.51 -10.08
C LEU A 18 6.62 3.59 -8.64
N THR A 19 6.23 2.67 -7.76
CA THR A 19 6.79 2.59 -6.41
C THR A 19 8.31 2.42 -6.44
N LEU A 20 8.82 1.51 -7.27
CA LEU A 20 10.27 1.26 -7.39
C LEU A 20 11.03 2.45 -7.96
N SER A 21 10.41 3.22 -8.86
CA SER A 21 10.98 4.45 -9.43
C SER A 21 10.89 5.66 -8.49
N GLY A 22 10.19 5.54 -7.36
CA GLY A 22 9.98 6.63 -6.40
C GLY A 22 8.80 7.55 -6.71
N ASP A 23 8.05 7.34 -7.81
CA ASP A 23 6.77 8.03 -8.02
C ASP A 23 5.65 7.39 -7.20
N LEU A 24 5.73 7.59 -5.89
CA LEU A 24 4.81 6.98 -4.91
C LEU A 24 3.39 7.53 -5.07
N ALA A 25 3.24 8.81 -5.43
CA ALA A 25 1.95 9.43 -5.68
C ALA A 25 1.31 8.91 -6.98
N GLY A 26 2.11 8.71 -8.03
CA GLY A 26 1.70 8.02 -9.25
C GLY A 26 1.28 6.58 -8.98
N ALA A 27 2.06 5.83 -8.20
CA ALA A 27 1.72 4.46 -7.82
C ALA A 27 0.36 4.37 -7.13
N ASN A 28 0.08 5.27 -6.17
CA ASN A 28 -1.21 5.31 -5.49
C ASN A 28 -2.37 5.66 -6.43
N ARG A 29 -2.20 6.61 -7.37
CA ARG A 29 -3.21 6.90 -8.41
C ARG A 29 -3.52 5.69 -9.28
N VAL A 30 -2.50 4.93 -9.67
CA VAL A 30 -2.68 3.69 -10.46
C VAL A 30 -3.44 2.63 -9.66
N LEU A 31 -3.17 2.51 -8.36
CA LEU A 31 -3.92 1.62 -7.47
C LEU A 31 -5.38 2.07 -7.31
N ASP A 32 -5.66 3.38 -7.30
CA ASP A 32 -7.04 3.89 -7.28
C ASP A 32 -7.79 3.53 -8.56
N GLN A 33 -7.14 3.64 -9.72
CA GLN A 33 -7.71 3.20 -11.00
C GLN A 33 -7.96 1.69 -11.02
N ARG A 34 -7.04 0.89 -10.47
CA ARG A 34 -7.21 -0.57 -10.33
C ARG A 34 -8.44 -0.93 -9.50
N ALA A 35 -8.67 -0.20 -8.41
CA ALA A 35 -9.75 -0.49 -7.46
C ALA A 35 -11.16 -0.38 -8.06
N VAL A 36 -11.31 0.32 -9.20
CA VAL A 36 -12.56 0.37 -9.99
C VAL A 36 -12.90 -0.99 -10.59
N TYR A 37 -11.89 -1.79 -10.95
CA TYR A 37 -12.07 -3.06 -11.67
C TYR A 37 -11.92 -4.29 -10.79
N ALA A 38 -11.18 -4.19 -9.68
CA ALA A 38 -10.95 -5.31 -8.77
C ALA A 38 -10.81 -4.85 -7.32
N PRO A 39 -11.31 -5.64 -6.35
CA PRO A 39 -11.11 -5.35 -4.95
C PRO A 39 -9.62 -5.31 -4.58
N GLU A 40 -9.32 -4.56 -3.52
CA GLU A 40 -7.99 -4.53 -2.92
C GLU A 40 -7.57 -5.93 -2.46
N THR A 41 -6.31 -6.27 -2.69
CA THR A 41 -5.68 -7.51 -2.21
C THR A 41 -4.71 -7.16 -1.08
N PRO A 42 -4.23 -8.13 -0.30
CA PRO A 42 -3.15 -7.88 0.65
C PRO A 42 -1.94 -7.18 0.00
N GLY A 43 -1.55 -7.60 -1.21
CA GLY A 43 -0.42 -7.00 -1.92
C GLY A 43 -0.63 -5.52 -2.25
N THR A 44 -1.81 -5.14 -2.73
CA THR A 44 -2.10 -3.74 -3.06
C THR A 44 -2.22 -2.87 -1.81
N LEU A 45 -2.83 -3.38 -0.73
CA LEU A 45 -2.90 -2.67 0.55
C LEU A 45 -1.50 -2.45 1.16
N PHE A 46 -0.65 -3.48 1.12
CA PHE A 46 0.72 -3.38 1.61
C PHE A 46 1.53 -2.35 0.80
N LEU A 47 1.38 -2.33 -0.52
CA LEU A 47 2.04 -1.37 -1.40
C LEU A 47 1.59 0.07 -1.10
N ARG A 48 0.27 0.31 -0.95
CA ARG A 48 -0.27 1.62 -0.54
C ARG A 48 0.29 2.07 0.81
N ALA A 49 0.30 1.17 1.79
CA ALA A 49 0.82 1.47 3.13
C ALA A 49 2.28 1.95 3.06
N ARG A 50 3.14 1.22 2.32
CA ARG A 50 4.54 1.59 2.11
C ARG A 50 4.71 2.92 1.38
N ASN A 51 3.93 3.15 0.32
CA ASN A 51 3.98 4.40 -0.44
C ASN A 51 3.62 5.60 0.45
N TYR A 52 2.53 5.52 1.21
CA TYR A 52 2.12 6.60 2.12
C TYR A 52 3.10 6.81 3.28
N ASP A 53 3.69 5.73 3.78
CA ASP A 53 4.72 5.79 4.81
C ASP A 53 5.96 6.56 4.33
N GLN A 54 6.47 6.22 3.14
CA GLN A 54 7.59 6.91 2.51
C GLN A 54 7.26 8.37 2.17
N LEU A 55 6.02 8.66 1.78
CA LEU A 55 5.48 10.02 1.60
C LEU A 55 5.25 10.77 2.93
N ARG A 56 5.55 10.16 4.08
CA ARG A 56 5.37 10.73 5.42
C ARG A 56 3.91 11.04 5.77
N GLN A 57 2.96 10.49 5.02
CA GLN A 57 1.52 10.62 5.21
C GLN A 57 1.01 9.59 6.22
N CYS A 58 1.39 9.80 7.48
CA CYS A 58 1.29 8.77 8.49
C CYS A 58 -0.13 8.24 8.74
N GLY A 59 -1.15 9.09 8.71
CA GLY A 59 -2.54 8.65 8.92
C GLY A 59 -2.97 7.60 7.90
N LEU A 60 -2.66 7.84 6.62
CA LEU A 60 -2.96 6.90 5.54
C LEU A 60 -2.09 5.65 5.61
N ALA A 61 -0.80 5.79 5.95
CA ALA A 61 0.08 4.64 6.15
C ALA A 61 -0.47 3.68 7.23
N ILE A 62 -0.93 4.23 8.36
CA ILE A 62 -1.56 3.46 9.46
C ILE A 62 -2.81 2.74 8.96
N ASP A 63 -3.74 3.44 8.32
CA ASP A 63 -4.99 2.86 7.79
C ASP A 63 -4.72 1.66 6.87
N TYR A 64 -3.82 1.84 5.90
CA TYR A 64 -3.52 0.78 4.94
C TYR A 64 -2.75 -0.40 5.55
N TYR A 65 -1.86 -0.17 6.54
CA TYR A 65 -1.24 -1.28 7.28
C TYR A 65 -2.26 -2.06 8.10
N GLU A 66 -3.23 -1.39 8.74
CA GLU A 66 -4.31 -2.05 9.48
C GLU A 66 -5.20 -2.89 8.56
N ARG A 67 -5.60 -2.34 7.42
CA ARG A 67 -6.38 -3.07 6.40
C ARG A 67 -5.62 -4.26 5.84
N PHE A 68 -4.32 -4.12 5.59
CA PHE A 68 -3.46 -5.23 5.18
C PHE A 68 -3.46 -6.35 6.22
N LEU A 69 -3.24 -6.03 7.50
CA LEU A 69 -3.21 -7.03 8.58
C LEU A 69 -4.59 -7.67 8.85
N ALA A 70 -5.67 -6.97 8.53
CA ALA A 70 -7.02 -7.55 8.60
C ALA A 70 -7.23 -8.66 7.56
N LEU A 71 -6.63 -8.53 6.37
CA LEU A 71 -6.75 -9.50 5.27
C LEU A 71 -5.62 -10.55 5.25
N ASN A 72 -4.39 -10.17 5.59
CA ASN A 72 -3.25 -11.08 5.66
C ASN A 72 -3.02 -11.53 7.10
N ARG A 73 -3.45 -12.75 7.40
CA ARG A 73 -3.25 -13.38 8.72
C ARG A 73 -2.09 -14.38 8.74
N ASP A 74 -1.33 -14.48 7.66
CA ASP A 74 -0.13 -15.32 7.62
C ASP A 74 0.99 -14.67 8.42
N SER A 75 1.10 -15.05 9.69
CA SER A 75 2.12 -14.56 10.61
C SER A 75 3.55 -15.00 10.25
N ARG A 76 3.72 -15.92 9.29
CA ARG A 76 5.03 -16.34 8.77
C ARG A 76 5.47 -15.52 7.56
N SER A 77 4.61 -14.66 7.02
CA SER A 77 4.93 -13.79 5.89
C SER A 77 5.85 -12.64 6.30
N ASP A 78 6.90 -12.39 5.50
CA ASP A 78 7.78 -11.22 5.67
C ASP A 78 6.99 -9.91 5.68
N GLN A 79 5.96 -9.80 4.82
CA GLN A 79 5.13 -8.60 4.76
C GLN A 79 4.31 -8.42 6.03
N TYR A 80 3.86 -9.50 6.67
CA TYR A 80 3.16 -9.45 7.96
C TYR A 80 4.09 -8.91 9.05
N PHE A 81 5.32 -9.44 9.13
CA PHE A 81 6.33 -8.95 10.08
C PHE A 81 6.66 -7.47 9.84
N GLN A 82 6.89 -7.07 8.58
CA GLN A 82 7.16 -5.69 8.21
C GLN A 82 6.01 -4.74 8.57
N ALA A 83 4.77 -5.12 8.27
CA ALA A 83 3.59 -4.29 8.53
C ALA A 83 3.33 -4.13 10.03
N THR A 84 3.39 -5.20 10.82
CA THR A 84 3.17 -5.13 12.27
C THR A 84 4.22 -4.26 12.97
N GLY A 85 5.50 -4.45 12.63
CA GLY A 85 6.60 -3.64 13.16
C GLY A 85 6.45 -2.17 12.79
N ARG A 86 6.17 -1.87 11.51
CA ARG A 86 6.05 -0.49 11.05
C ARG A 86 4.82 0.22 11.63
N LEU A 87 3.68 -0.45 11.70
CA LEU A 87 2.46 0.09 12.29
C LEU A 87 2.65 0.51 13.76
N ARG A 88 3.35 -0.30 14.56
CA ARG A 88 3.66 0.04 15.96
C ARG A 88 4.49 1.32 16.06
N LEU A 89 5.51 1.47 15.21
CA LEU A 89 6.36 2.66 15.18
C LEU A 89 5.58 3.90 14.73
N LEU A 90 4.79 3.80 13.66
CA LEU A 90 3.98 4.92 13.14
C LEU A 90 2.97 5.43 14.16
N ARG A 91 2.31 4.53 14.90
CA ARG A 91 1.35 4.91 15.96
C ARG A 91 2.01 5.76 17.07
N ASN A 92 3.29 5.54 17.36
CA ASN A 92 4.03 6.35 18.34
C ASN A 92 4.42 7.70 17.74
N VAL A 93 5.12 7.70 16.61
CA VAL A 93 5.63 8.92 15.95
C VAL A 93 4.50 9.90 15.63
N CYS A 94 3.34 9.41 15.24
CA CYS A 94 2.24 10.27 14.78
C CYS A 94 1.33 10.72 15.91
N ARG A 95 1.41 10.08 17.07
CA ARG A 95 0.86 10.61 18.32
C ARG A 95 1.68 11.80 18.80
N GLU A 96 3.00 11.71 18.70
CA GLU A 96 3.92 12.78 19.11
C GLU A 96 3.80 14.03 18.24
N ARG A 97 3.65 13.88 16.92
CA ARG A 97 3.50 15.02 15.98
C ARG A 97 2.16 15.77 16.06
N ARG A 98 1.19 15.24 16.81
CA ARG A 98 -0.11 15.89 17.05
C ARG A 98 -0.15 16.67 18.38
N ARG A 99 0.93 16.60 19.17
CA ARG A 99 1.13 17.38 20.40
C ARG A 99 1.97 18.60 20.07
#